data_AF-A0A9E3Q0Z6-F1
#
_entry.id   AF-A0A9E3Q0Z6-F1
#
_cell.length_a   1.000
_cell.length_b   1.000
_cell.length_c   1.000
_cell.angle_alpha   90.00
_cell.angle_beta   90.00
_cell.angle_gamma   90.00
#
_symmetry.space_group_name_H-M   'P 1'
#
loop_
_entity.id
_entity.type
_entity.pdbx_description
1 polymer ?
#
loop_
_entity_poly.entity_id
_entity_poly.type
_entity_poly.pdbx_seq_one_letter_code
_entity_poly.pdbx_strand_id
1 'polypeptide(L)'
;MPTLSGTIRSIGGNPVRTVVKATRTSKPGPVGDGKFCLGGSVSFETDADGNFSVTLVHGEFRLDWSVGGLPSRLNIVIPEGAETVSLVDVMAPT
;
A
#
# COMPACT_ATOMS: atom_id res chain seq x y z
N MET A 1 -6.31 -4.51 -13.46
CA MET A 1 -6.38 -3.98 -12.08
C MET A 1 -5.02 -3.38 -11.77
N PRO A 2 -4.96 -2.14 -11.23
CA PRO A 2 -3.71 -1.43 -10.98
C PRO A 2 -2.75 -2.21 -10.07
N THR A 3 -1.45 -2.11 -10.33
CA THR A 3 -0.40 -2.62 -9.44
C THR A 3 0.21 -1.48 -8.65
N LEU A 4 0.21 -1.58 -7.33
CA LEU A 4 0.97 -0.73 -6.45
C LEU A 4 2.29 -1.42 -6.12
N SER A 5 3.41 -0.75 -6.37
CA SER A 5 4.75 -1.23 -6.00
C SER A 5 5.53 -0.18 -5.24
N GLY A 6 6.51 -0.61 -4.46
CA GLY A 6 7.42 0.32 -3.79
C GLY A 6 8.43 -0.39 -2.91
N THR A 7 9.21 0.40 -2.19
CA THR A 7 10.21 -0.09 -1.24
C THR A 7 10.00 0.58 0.11
N ILE A 8 9.99 -0.22 1.18
CA ILE A 8 9.98 0.27 2.57
C ILE A 8 11.42 0.22 3.10
N ARG A 9 11.90 1.37 3.55
CA ARG A 9 13.22 1.53 4.17
C ARG A 9 13.07 2.07 5.57
N SER A 10 14.02 1.78 6.43
CA SER A 10 14.12 2.44 7.72
C SER A 10 14.62 3.89 7.55
N ILE A 11 14.46 4.74 8.57
CA ILE A 11 15.00 6.12 8.54
C ILE A 11 16.53 6.14 8.25
N GLY A 12 17.24 5.07 8.60
CA GLY A 12 18.67 4.89 8.28
C GLY A 12 18.96 4.37 6.87
N GLY A 13 17.95 4.21 6.00
CA GLY A 13 18.09 3.74 4.61
C GLY A 13 18.15 2.22 4.44
N ASN A 14 18.12 1.45 5.53
CA ASN A 14 18.18 -0.01 5.49
C ASN A 14 16.86 -0.59 4.98
N PRO A 15 16.90 -1.64 4.13
CA PRO A 15 15.69 -2.33 3.70
C PRO A 15 14.94 -2.94 4.89
N VAL A 16 13.61 -2.96 4.82
CA VAL A 16 12.75 -3.43 5.91
C VAL A 16 11.82 -4.54 5.42
N ARG A 17 11.99 -5.73 5.99
CA ARG A 17 11.02 -6.82 5.87
C ARG A 17 9.88 -6.63 6.88
N THR A 18 8.66 -6.40 6.41
CA THR A 18 7.49 -6.14 7.25
C THR A 18 6.18 -6.54 6.56
N VAL A 19 5.13 -6.70 7.35
CA VAL A 19 3.76 -6.90 6.86
C VAL A 19 3.08 -5.54 6.75
N VAL A 20 2.54 -5.26 5.57
CA VAL A 20 1.78 -4.07 5.25
C VAL A 20 0.31 -4.43 5.09
N LYS A 21 -0.56 -3.70 5.78
CA LYS A 21 -2.01 -3.80 5.62
C LYS A 21 -2.52 -2.60 4.85
N ALA A 22 -3.03 -2.82 3.64
CA ALA A 22 -3.75 -1.82 2.87
C ALA A 22 -5.24 -1.88 3.20
N THR A 23 -5.79 -0.80 3.73
CA THR A 23 -7.21 -0.67 4.07
C THR A 23 -7.82 0.42 3.22
N ARG A 24 -8.86 0.12 2.45
CA ARG A 24 -9.57 1.13 1.65
C ARG A 24 -10.25 2.13 2.58
N THR A 25 -9.98 3.43 2.42
CA THR A 25 -10.51 4.51 3.27
C THR A 25 -11.64 5.29 2.62
N SER A 26 -11.67 5.35 1.29
CA SER A 26 -12.76 5.99 0.57
C SER A 26 -14.07 5.21 0.75
N LYS A 27 -15.19 5.94 0.90
CA LYS A 27 -16.55 5.37 0.73
C LYS A 27 -16.60 4.56 -0.58
N PRO A 28 -17.41 3.48 -0.69
CA PRO A 28 -17.52 2.71 -1.91
C PRO A 28 -17.88 3.62 -3.10
N GLY A 29 -16.88 3.99 -3.90
CA GLY A 29 -17.06 4.61 -5.21
C GLY A 29 -17.19 3.52 -6.28
N PRO A 30 -17.82 3.82 -7.42
CA PRO A 30 -17.90 2.88 -8.53
C PRO A 30 -16.48 2.47 -8.96
N VAL A 31 -16.24 1.16 -9.03
CA VAL A 31 -14.94 0.59 -9.45
C VAL A 31 -14.88 0.28 -10.95
N GLY A 32 -15.62 1.05 -11.76
CA GLY A 32 -15.89 0.70 -13.16
C GLY A 32 -16.93 -0.40 -13.30
N ASP A 33 -17.51 -0.54 -14.50
CA ASP A 33 -18.55 -1.54 -14.84
C ASP A 33 -19.77 -1.59 -13.90
N GLY A 34 -20.11 -0.46 -13.25
CA GLY A 34 -21.24 -0.39 -12.32
C GLY A 34 -21.07 -1.21 -11.02
N LYS A 35 -19.86 -1.73 -10.75
CA LYS A 35 -19.57 -2.47 -9.52
C LYS A 35 -19.17 -1.52 -8.41
N PHE A 36 -19.62 -1.79 -7.19
CA PHE A 36 -19.17 -1.09 -5.98
C PHE A 36 -18.19 -2.01 -5.24
N CYS A 37 -16.98 -1.53 -4.95
CA CYS A 37 -16.10 -2.25 -4.02
C CYS A 37 -16.53 -1.91 -2.59
N LEU A 38 -17.21 -2.85 -1.94
CA LEU A 38 -17.40 -2.86 -0.49
C LEU A 38 -16.02 -2.92 0.17
N GLY A 39 -15.83 -2.15 1.24
CA GLY A 39 -14.55 -1.91 1.90
C GLY A 39 -13.74 -3.20 2.09
N GLY A 40 -12.61 -3.27 1.39
CA GLY A 40 -11.67 -4.38 1.48
C GLY A 40 -10.38 -3.96 2.17
N SER A 41 -9.78 -4.88 2.90
CA SER A 41 -8.39 -4.78 3.34
C SER A 41 -7.61 -5.97 2.82
N VAL A 42 -6.40 -5.71 2.31
CA VAL A 42 -5.45 -6.75 1.90
C VAL A 42 -4.18 -6.59 2.72
N SER A 43 -3.55 -7.71 3.06
CA SER A 43 -2.25 -7.73 3.73
C SER A 43 -1.23 -8.39 2.82
N PHE A 44 -0.02 -7.84 2.76
CA PHE A 44 1.10 -8.36 1.99
C PHE A 44 2.39 -8.16 2.77
N GLU A 45 3.42 -8.96 2.48
CA GLU A 45 4.74 -8.87 3.10
C GLU A 45 5.73 -8.29 2.09
N THR A 46 6.67 -7.46 2.56
CA THR A 46 7.82 -7.05 1.75
C THR A 46 8.85 -8.18 1.63
N ASP A 47 9.65 -8.15 0.58
CA ASP A 47 10.80 -9.06 0.43
C ASP A 47 11.96 -8.67 1.37
N ALA A 48 13.08 -9.39 1.27
CA ALA A 48 14.27 -9.12 2.09
C ALA A 48 14.92 -7.74 1.80
N ASP A 49 14.67 -7.19 0.61
CA ASP A 49 15.14 -5.86 0.18
C ASP A 49 14.10 -4.77 0.47
N GLY A 50 13.01 -5.11 1.18
CA GLY A 50 11.93 -4.20 1.54
C GLY A 50 10.99 -3.84 0.38
N ASN A 51 11.10 -4.51 -0.77
CA ASN A 51 10.23 -4.26 -1.91
C ASN A 51 8.89 -4.97 -1.75
N PHE A 52 7.85 -4.39 -2.34
CA PHE A 52 6.54 -5.01 -2.46
C PHE A 52 5.91 -4.71 -3.82
N SER A 53 4.99 -5.59 -4.22
CA SER A 53 4.11 -5.42 -5.36
C SER A 53 2.76 -6.04 -5.03
N VAL A 54 1.69 -5.25 -5.10
CA VAL A 54 0.34 -5.67 -4.74
C VAL A 54 -0.69 -5.10 -5.72
N THR A 55 -1.63 -5.93 -6.15
CA THR A 55 -2.74 -5.48 -6.99
C THR A 55 -3.84 -4.86 -6.11
N LEU A 56 -4.17 -3.60 -6.37
CA LEU A 56 -5.25 -2.88 -5.70
C LEU A 56 -6.22 -2.33 -6.75
N VAL A 57 -7.51 -2.34 -6.44
CA VAL A 57 -8.49 -1.60 -7.24
C VAL A 57 -8.25 -0.10 -7.10
N HIS A 58 -8.79 0.72 -8.02
CA HIS A 58 -8.73 2.16 -7.85
C HIS A 58 -9.50 2.64 -6.62
N GLY A 59 -9.04 3.75 -6.05
CA GLY A 59 -9.59 4.37 -4.84
C GLY A 59 -8.51 4.77 -3.83
N GLU A 60 -8.96 5.23 -2.67
CA GLU A 60 -8.07 5.69 -1.60
C GLU A 60 -7.81 4.57 -0.60
N PHE A 61 -6.54 4.39 -0.25
CA PHE A 61 -6.10 3.38 0.72
C PHE A 61 -5.21 4.00 1.78
N ARG A 62 -5.31 3.43 2.97
CA ARG A 62 -4.36 3.62 4.07
C ARG A 62 -3.52 2.36 4.21
N LEU A 63 -2.23 2.51 4.00
CA LEU A 63 -1.23 1.50 4.31
C LEU A 63 -0.83 1.66 5.77
N ASP A 64 -0.92 0.60 6.56
CA ASP A 64 -0.41 0.53 7.93
C ASP A 64 0.66 -0.59 7.99
N TRP A 65 1.81 -0.34 8.60
CA TRP A 65 2.86 -1.35 8.84
C TRP A 65 3.55 -1.10 10.17
N SER A 66 4.35 -2.07 10.66
CA SER A 66 5.12 -1.91 11.90
C SER A 66 6.52 -2.52 11.80
N VAL A 67 7.50 -1.81 12.34
CA VAL A 67 8.90 -2.21 12.37
C VAL A 67 9.39 -2.05 13.80
N GLY A 68 9.94 -3.11 14.41
CA GLY A 68 10.41 -3.05 15.80
C GLY A 68 9.32 -2.67 16.82
N GLY A 69 8.04 -2.88 16.50
CA GLY A 69 6.90 -2.45 17.34
C GLY A 69 6.49 -0.98 17.16
N LEU A 70 7.17 -0.22 16.31
CA LEU A 70 6.81 1.16 15.96
C LEU A 70 5.81 1.14 14.79
N PRO A 71 4.60 1.71 14.95
CA PRO A 71 3.61 1.74 13.89
C PRO A 71 3.91 2.85 12.89
N SER A 72 3.58 2.62 11.62
CA SER A 72 3.72 3.55 10.52
C SER A 72 2.48 3.55 9.63
N ARG A 73 2.26 4.66 8.92
CA ARG A 73 1.09 4.84 8.07
C ARG A 73 1.38 5.72 6.87
N LEU A 74 0.79 5.38 5.73
CA LEU A 74 0.74 6.21 4.53
C LEU A 74 -0.65 6.16 3.90
N ASN A 75 -1.18 7.32 3.49
CA ASN A 75 -2.37 7.38 2.67
C ASN A 75 -1.95 7.49 1.20
N ILE A 76 -2.59 6.68 0.35
CA ILE A 76 -2.33 6.64 -1.09
C ILE A 76 -3.64 6.70 -1.86
N VAL A 77 -3.55 7.17 -3.09
CA VAL A 77 -4.65 7.16 -4.05
C VAL A 77 -4.23 6.35 -5.26
N ILE A 78 -5.03 5.35 -5.62
CA ILE A 78 -4.90 4.61 -6.86
C ILE A 78 -5.89 5.22 -7.86
N PRO A 79 -5.43 5.99 -8.87
CA PRO A 79 -6.33 6.64 -9.81
C PRO A 79 -7.07 5.63 -10.69
N GLU A 80 -8.27 6.01 -11.15
CA GLU A 80 -9.00 5.23 -12.15
C GLU A 80 -8.19 5.19 -13.46
N GLY A 81 -8.12 4.01 -14.08
CA GLY A 81 -7.31 3.80 -15.29
C GLY A 81 -5.81 3.64 -15.05
N ALA A 82 -5.34 3.65 -13.79
CA ALA A 82 -3.93 3.39 -13.49
C ALA A 82 -3.56 1.93 -13.79
N GLU A 83 -2.47 1.73 -14.54
CA GLU A 83 -1.84 0.41 -14.69
C GLU A 83 -0.86 0.13 -13.55
N THR A 84 -0.03 1.13 -13.21
CA THR A 84 0.99 1.02 -12.17
C THR A 84 1.07 2.30 -11.34
N VAL A 85 1.20 2.15 -10.02
CA VAL A 85 1.51 3.21 -9.07
C VAL A 85 2.78 2.82 -8.32
N SER A 86 3.82 3.66 -8.38
CA SER A 86 5.09 3.40 -7.71
C SER A 86 5.29 4.36 -6.54
N LEU A 87 5.56 3.82 -5.35
CA LEU A 87 5.99 4.57 -4.19
C LEU A 87 7.51 4.49 -4.07
N VAL A 88 8.18 5.64 -4.07
CA VAL A 88 9.63 5.73 -3.91
C VAL A 88 9.95 5.89 -2.42
N ASP A 89 10.75 4.98 -1.88
CA ASP A 89 11.34 5.02 -0.53
C ASP A 89 10.38 5.45 0.59
N VAL A 90 9.48 4.55 0.97
CA VAL A 90 8.58 4.76 2.10
C VAL A 90 9.36 4.54 3.40
N MET A 91 9.55 5.60 4.17
CA MET A 91 10.36 5.58 5.38
C MET A 91 9.58 5.01 6.58
N ALA A 92 10.21 4.09 7.30
CA ALA A 92 9.74 3.49 8.54
C ALA A 92 10.65 3.94 9.72
N PRO A 93 10.07 4.27 10.88
CA PRO A 93 10.81 4.62 12.07
C PRO A 93 11.65 3.42 12.54
N THR A 94 12.86 3.71 13.02
CA THR A 94 13.80 2.78 13.65
C THR A 94 13.72 2.87 15.16
#